data_AF-A0A3D2L769-F1
#
_entry.id   AF-A0A3D2L769-F1
#
_cell.length_a   1.000
_cell.length_b   1.000
_cell.length_c   1.000
_cell.angle_alpha   90.00
_cell.angle_beta   90.00
_cell.angle_gamma   90.00
#
_symmetry.space_group_name_H-M   'P 1'
#
loop_
_entity.id
_entity.type
_entity.pdbx_description
1 polymer ?
#
loop_
_entity_poly.entity_id
_entity_poly.type
_entity_poly.pdbx_seq_one_letter_code
_entity_poly.pdbx_strand_id
1 'polypeptide(L)' 'GKSRFTGLLDGEDVLRTGWAMEALGATVKQTGPGAWEVTGVGEKGLTQPTKVLDFGNSGTGSRLMMGLVSG' A
#
# COMPACT_ATOMS: atom_id res chain seq x y z
N GLY A 1 -5.81 -6.44 10.00
CA GLY A 1 -5.00 -6.14 11.22
C GLY A 1 -4.30 -4.79 11.06
N LYS A 2 -3.78 -4.22 12.16
CA LYS A 2 -3.19 -2.87 12.16
C LYS A 2 -1.68 -2.91 12.37
N SER A 3 -0.94 -2.29 11.46
CA SER A 3 0.53 -2.28 11.44
C SER A 3 1.05 -0.85 11.50
N ARG A 4 2.17 -0.63 12.20
CA ARG A 4 2.85 0.66 12.31
C ARG A 4 4.27 0.53 11.81
N PHE A 5 4.71 1.51 11.03
CA PHE A 5 6.01 1.57 10.40
C PHE A 5 6.69 2.90 10.74
N THR A 6 7.99 2.88 11.01
CA THR A 6 8.80 4.07 11.28
C THR A 6 10.12 4.00 10.53
N GLY A 7 10.74 5.15 10.26
CA GLY A 7 12.00 5.21 9.51
C GLY A 7 11.86 4.92 8.03
N LEU A 8 10.63 4.97 7.49
CA LEU A 8 10.42 4.88 6.05
C LEU A 8 11.00 6.12 5.36
N LEU A 9 11.75 5.90 4.29
CA LEU A 9 12.10 6.98 3.37
C LEU A 9 10.81 7.50 2.73
N ASP A 10 10.65 8.82 2.68
CA ASP A 10 9.57 9.49 1.93
C ASP A 10 9.82 9.42 0.41
N GLY A 11 10.31 8.26 -0.06
CA GLY A 11 10.51 7.97 -1.47
C GLY A 11 9.17 7.75 -2.15
N GLU A 12 9.05 8.24 -3.37
CA GLU A 12 7.82 8.17 -4.17
C GLU A 12 7.29 6.72 -4.27
N ASP A 13 8.19 5.73 -4.35
CA ASP A 13 7.87 4.31 -4.36
C ASP A 13 7.07 3.83 -3.14
N VAL A 14 7.39 4.32 -1.94
CA VAL A 14 6.69 3.96 -0.69
C VAL A 14 5.29 4.55 -0.71
N LEU A 15 5.17 5.81 -1.15
CA LEU A 15 3.89 6.51 -1.26
C LEU A 15 2.97 5.84 -2.28
N ARG A 16 3.51 5.48 -3.45
CA ARG A 16 2.81 4.77 -4.52
C ARG A 16 2.28 3.41 -4.04
N THR A 17 3.10 2.69 -3.27
CA THR A 17 2.68 1.42 -2.66
C THR A 17 1.56 1.63 -1.63
N GLY A 18 1.63 2.69 -0.83
CA GLY A 18 0.57 3.09 0.10
C GLY A 18 -0.75 3.38 -0.62
N TRP A 19 -0.73 4.17 -1.69
CA TRP A 19 -1.94 4.45 -2.48
C TRP A 19 -2.53 3.20 -3.13
N ALA A 20 -1.68 2.27 -3.57
CA ALA A 20 -2.16 0.99 -4.10
C ALA A 20 -2.90 0.18 -3.02
N MET A 21 -2.37 0.16 -1.79
CA MET A 21 -3.06 -0.46 -0.64
C MET A 21 -4.41 0.20 -0.35
N GLU A 22 -4.47 1.53 -0.40
CA GLU A 22 -5.73 2.26 -0.20
C GLU A 22 -6.76 1.97 -1.28
N ALA A 23 -6.34 1.94 -2.54
CA ALA A 23 -7.21 1.59 -3.66
C ALA A 23 -7.79 0.17 -3.54
N LEU A 24 -7.07 -0.72 -2.83
CA LEU A 24 -7.51 -2.08 -2.53
C LEU A 24 -8.30 -2.20 -1.22
N GLY A 25 -8.65 -1.06 -0.60
CA GLY A 25 -9.54 -0.99 0.55
C GLY A 25 -8.84 -0.89 1.90
N ALA A 26 -7.50 -0.95 1.96
CA ALA A 26 -6.79 -0.69 3.20
C ALA A 26 -6.90 0.78 3.61
N THR A 27 -6.71 1.07 4.89
CA THR A 27 -6.54 2.45 5.35
C THR A 27 -5.06 2.70 5.59
N VAL A 28 -4.48 3.68 4.90
CA VAL A 28 -3.09 4.10 5.09
C VAL A 28 -3.08 5.51 5.68
N LYS A 29 -2.33 5.73 6.75
CA LYS A 29 -2.28 7.02 7.43
C LYS A 29 -0.84 7.38 7.76
N GLN A 30 -0.41 8.57 7.35
CA GLN A 30 0.83 9.16 7.82
C GLN A 30 0.61 9.72 9.23
N THR A 31 1.39 9.25 10.20
CA THR A 31 1.35 9.68 11.60
C THR A 31 2.48 10.64 11.99
N GLY A 32 3.45 10.84 11.09
CA GLY A 32 4.58 11.75 11.24
C GLY A 32 5.61 11.56 10.12
N PRO A 33 6.71 12.33 10.10
CA PRO A 33 7.79 12.15 9.13
C PRO A 33 8.34 10.71 9.17
N GLY A 34 8.31 10.01 8.04
CA GLY A 34 8.70 8.60 7.94
C GLY A 34 7.91 7.62 8.82
N ALA A 35 6.78 8.05 9.42
CA ALA A 35 5.98 7.25 10.35
C ALA A 35 4.56 7.04 9.81
N TRP A 36 4.20 5.77 9.61
CA TRP A 36 2.98 5.36 8.91
C TRP A 36 2.23 4.28 9.67
N GLU A 37 0.91 4.27 9.48
CA GLU A 37 0.00 3.30 10.06
C GLU A 37 -0.88 2.73 8.97
N VAL A 38 -0.92 1.40 8.83
CA VAL A 38 -1.71 0.70 7.81
C VAL A 38 -2.68 -0.23 8.51
N THR A 39 -3.97 -0.12 8.18
CA THR A 39 -5.01 -1.04 8.61
C THR A 39 -5.46 -1.86 7.41
N GLY A 40 -5.05 -3.13 7.37
CA GLY A 40 -5.41 -4.05 6.31
C GLY A 40 -6.82 -4.64 6.49
N VAL A 41 -7.45 -4.95 5.36
CA VAL A 41 -8.82 -5.46 5.21
C VAL A 41 -9.00 -6.96 5.51
N GLY A 42 -7.91 -7.68 5.78
CA GLY A 42 -7.93 -9.13 6.03
C GLY A 42 -7.94 -9.98 4.75
N GLU A 43 -7.88 -11.31 4.89
CA GLU A 43 -7.66 -12.26 3.78
C GLU A 43 -8.75 -12.26 2.69
N LYS A 44 -9.94 -11.75 2.96
CA LYS A 44 -11.06 -11.71 2.00
C LYS A 44 -11.52 -10.29 1.65
N GLY A 45 -10.77 -9.28 2.08
CA GLY A 45 -11.27 -7.91 2.13
C GLY A 45 -10.74 -6.99 1.03
N LEU A 46 -9.84 -7.46 0.16
CA LEU A 46 -9.32 -6.60 -0.91
C LEU A 46 -10.45 -6.28 -1.88
N THR A 47 -10.73 -5.00 -2.06
CA THR A 47 -11.76 -4.54 -2.99
C THR A 47 -11.15 -4.29 -4.35
N GLN A 48 -11.91 -4.55 -5.42
CA GLN A 48 -11.48 -4.17 -6.76
C GLN A 48 -11.26 -2.65 -6.83
N PRO A 49 -10.07 -2.19 -7.20
CA PRO A 49 -9.78 -0.77 -7.27
C PRO A 49 -10.57 -0.15 -8.43
N THR A 50 -11.10 1.06 -8.21
CA THR A 50 -11.89 1.79 -9.23
C THR A 50 -11.03 2.53 -10.25
N LYS A 51 -9.72 2.59 -10.02
CA LYS A 51 -8.72 3.23 -10.86
C LYS A 51 -7.52 2.30 -11.05
N VAL A 52 -6.76 2.55 -12.11
CA VAL A 52 -5.50 1.84 -12.37
C VAL A 52 -4.53 2.08 -11.20
N LEU A 53 -3.90 1.02 -10.72
CA LEU A 53 -2.82 1.11 -9.74
C LEU A 53 -1.55 1.58 -10.44
N ASP A 54 -1.16 2.84 -10.21
CA ASP A 54 0.04 3.43 -10.77
C ASP A 54 1.20 3.33 -9.78
N PHE A 55 2.17 2.46 -10.10
CA PHE A 55 3.37 2.23 -9.30
C PHE A 55 4.58 3.08 -9.75
N GLY A 56 4.45 3.88 -10.81
CA GLY A 56 5.56 4.66 -11.36
C GLY A 56 6.81 3.80 -11.66
N ASN A 57 7.97 4.22 -11.15
CA ASN A 57 9.24 3.49 -11.28
C ASN A 57 9.43 2.35 -10.26
N SER A 58 8.44 2.09 -9.41
CA SER A 58 8.54 1.05 -8.39
C SER A 58 8.31 -0.35 -8.97
N GLY A 59 9.36 -0.90 -9.58
CA GLY A 59 9.38 -2.27 -10.09
C GLY A 59 9.18 -3.31 -8.99
N THR A 60 9.65 -3.02 -7.78
CA THR A 60 9.43 -3.88 -6.60
C THR A 60 7.96 -3.87 -6.16
N GLY A 61 7.35 -2.69 -6.01
CA GLY A 61 5.95 -2.55 -5.60
C GLY A 61 4.99 -3.26 -6.55
N SER A 62 5.20 -3.09 -7.86
CA SER A 62 4.40 -3.73 -8.90
C SER A 62 4.42 -5.27 -8.81
N ARG A 63 5.61 -5.86 -8.63
CA ARG A 63 5.78 -7.33 -8.58
C ARG A 63 5.17 -7.95 -7.32
N LEU A 64 5.37 -7.31 -6.17
CA LEU A 64 4.77 -7.76 -4.92
C LEU A 64 3.24 -7.69 -4.99
N MET A 65 2.70 -6.64 -5.62
CA MET A 65 1.26 -6.52 -5.78
C MET A 65 0.63 -7.55 -6.68
N MET A 66 1.28 -7.90 -7.79
CA MET A 66 0.79 -8.99 -8.65
C MET A 66 0.66 -10.31 -7.88
N GLY A 67 1.60 -10.61 -6.97
CA GLY A 67 1.49 -11.77 -6.09
C GLY A 67 0.30 -11.67 -5.14
N LEU A 68 0.11 -10.50 -4.51
CA LEU A 68 -0.94 -10.28 -3.53
C LEU A 68 -2.37 -10.39 -4.11
N VAL A 69 -2.61 -9.86 -5.31
CA VAL A 69 -3.95 -9.90 -5.93
C VAL A 69 -4.27 -11.21 -6.65
N SER A 70 -3.30 -12.12 -6.77
CA SER A 70 -3.48 -13.40 -7.46
C SER A 70 -4.05 -14.52 -6.58
N GLY A 71 -4.12 -14.29 -5.26
CA GLY A 71 -4.76 -15.19 -4.28
C GLY A 71 -6.21 -14.82 -4.04
#